data_AF-A0A816QVY6-F1
#
_entry.id   AF-A0A816QVY6-F1
#
_cell.length_a   1.000
_cell.length_b   1.000
_cell.length_c   1.000
_cell.angle_alpha   90.00
_cell.angle_beta   90.00
_cell.angle_gamma   90.00
#
_symmetry.space_group_name_H-M   'P 1'
#
loop_
_entity.id
_entity.type
_entity.pdbx_description
1 polymer ?
#
loop_
_entity_poly.entity_id
_entity_poly.type
_entity_poly.pdbx_seq_one_letter_code
_entity_poly.pdbx_strand_id
1 'polypeptide(L)'
;MENLSSFHILFFMFITSGVAAFATEDSCPSTAWQGTLTRIDDNNLGAGGFQLNPGASVQLTASSEWSGHVWARTGCKFDSSGHGNCVTGDCGGDSSVAMAEFTHGEKDSYDVRLVDGTNVKVGVKPQGDNNYLITFYPATGHIAGSSTEFTLQNNCPYTVWPGILSGNILSDGGFRLSPNASVQLTPPSRWSGRIWARTGCNFSSSGQGKCATGDCGGVLKCAAAGGVPPVTLAEFAIGDTDFYDVSLVDGYNVKIGIKPQGDCKYAGCSSDLNSICPNELRVMDPHNNVVACKSACEAFNTTEYCCTGAFDKPETCPPTDYSRIFKKA
;
A
#
# COMPACT_ATOMS: atom_id res chain seq x y z
N MET A 1 -8.85 -14.02 -4.41
CA MET A 1 -7.40 -14.00 -4.12
C MET A 1 -6.98 -15.43 -3.87
N GLU A 2 -6.09 -15.97 -4.69
CA GLU A 2 -5.51 -17.28 -4.43
C GLU A 2 -4.68 -17.22 -3.14
N ASN A 3 -4.71 -18.28 -2.35
CA ASN A 3 -3.97 -18.34 -1.10
C ASN A 3 -2.46 -18.25 -1.39
N LEU A 4 -1.82 -17.18 -0.93
CA LEU A 4 -0.39 -16.92 -1.13
C LEU A 4 0.50 -18.01 -0.52
N SER A 5 -0.02 -18.79 0.44
CA SER A 5 0.67 -19.94 1.02
C SER A 5 0.76 -21.15 0.08
N SER A 6 0.18 -21.08 -1.12
CA SER A 6 0.30 -22.12 -2.14
C SER A 6 1.40 -21.84 -3.16
N PHE A 7 2.03 -20.66 -3.11
CA PHE A 7 3.11 -20.27 -4.02
C PHE A 7 4.46 -20.71 -3.46
N HIS A 8 5.30 -21.28 -4.33
CA HIS A 8 6.60 -21.82 -3.93
C HIS A 8 7.71 -20.77 -4.09
N ILE A 9 7.50 -19.79 -4.97
CA ILE A 9 8.41 -18.65 -5.18
C ILE A 9 7.56 -17.39 -5.23
N LEU A 10 7.81 -16.45 -4.33
CA LEU A 10 7.15 -15.14 -4.32
C LEU A 10 8.07 -14.07 -4.89
N PHE A 11 7.55 -13.28 -5.82
CA PHE A 11 8.14 -12.03 -6.28
C PHE A 11 7.38 -10.87 -5.62
N PHE A 12 8.10 -10.05 -4.88
CA PHE A 12 7.64 -8.79 -4.34
C PHE A 12 8.15 -7.70 -5.26
N MET A 13 7.25 -6.91 -5.83
CA MET A 13 7.63 -5.71 -6.56
C MET A 13 7.41 -4.51 -5.65
N PHE A 14 8.47 -3.74 -5.47
CA PHE A 14 8.52 -2.46 -4.78
C PHE A 14 8.68 -1.41 -5.87
N ILE A 15 7.88 -0.36 -5.84
CA ILE A 15 8.16 0.83 -6.64
C ILE A 15 8.57 1.88 -5.64
N THR A 16 9.79 2.42 -5.78
CA THR A 16 10.26 3.51 -4.94
C THR A 16 10.85 4.57 -5.83
N SER A 17 10.25 5.77 -5.85
CA SER A 17 10.86 6.98 -6.44
C SER A 17 11.45 6.78 -7.85
N GLY A 18 10.70 6.19 -8.79
CA GLY A 18 11.16 5.96 -10.16
C GLY A 18 12.16 4.80 -10.33
N VAL A 19 12.17 3.87 -9.40
CA VAL A 19 13.00 2.66 -9.44
C VAL A 19 12.12 1.48 -9.04
N ALA A 20 12.04 0.46 -9.90
CA ALA A 20 11.37 -0.79 -9.57
C ALA A 20 12.37 -1.69 -8.83
N ALA A 21 12.16 -1.94 -7.55
CA ALA A 21 12.88 -2.96 -6.80
C ALA A 21 12.08 -4.27 -6.77
N PHE A 22 12.76 -5.41 -6.85
CA PHE A 22 12.13 -6.73 -6.77
C PHE A 22 12.77 -7.49 -5.62
N ALA A 23 11.98 -7.95 -4.64
CA ALA A 23 12.44 -9.03 -3.78
C ALA A 23 11.93 -10.36 -4.29
N THR A 24 12.74 -11.39 -4.16
CA THR A 24 12.26 -12.75 -4.35
C THR A 24 12.48 -13.55 -3.09
N GLU A 25 11.53 -14.42 -2.76
CA GLU A 25 11.64 -15.34 -1.63
C GLU A 25 11.46 -16.77 -2.14
N ASP A 26 12.46 -17.61 -1.88
CA ASP A 26 12.37 -19.03 -2.17
C ASP A 26 11.76 -19.77 -0.97
N SER A 27 10.49 -20.13 -1.09
CA SER A 27 9.79 -21.00 -0.13
C SER A 27 9.90 -22.48 -0.50
N CYS A 28 10.67 -22.83 -1.54
CA CYS A 28 10.97 -24.23 -1.85
C CYS A 28 11.89 -24.84 -0.77
N PRO A 29 11.75 -26.14 -0.48
CA PRO A 29 12.72 -26.87 0.35
C PRO A 29 14.06 -27.14 -0.36
N SER A 30 14.21 -26.71 -1.62
CA SER A 30 15.42 -26.92 -2.44
C SER A 30 15.80 -25.63 -3.17
N THR A 31 17.09 -25.47 -3.50
CA THR A 31 17.63 -24.28 -4.17
C THR A 31 16.92 -23.97 -5.49
N ALA A 32 16.41 -22.75 -5.60
CA ALA A 32 15.93 -22.16 -6.84
C ALA A 32 17.01 -21.33 -7.58
N TRP A 33 16.91 -21.32 -8.90
CA TRP A 33 17.65 -20.46 -9.82
C TRP A 33 16.65 -19.53 -10.48
N GLN A 34 16.89 -18.23 -10.37
CA GLN A 34 15.95 -17.21 -10.81
C GLN A 34 16.63 -16.29 -11.82
N GLY A 35 15.86 -15.73 -12.74
CA GLY A 35 16.40 -14.78 -13.69
C GLY A 35 15.35 -13.84 -14.24
N THR A 36 15.82 -12.83 -14.95
CA THR A 36 14.98 -11.85 -15.63
C THR A 36 15.32 -11.87 -17.13
N LEU A 37 14.34 -11.51 -17.95
CA LEU A 37 14.51 -11.26 -19.38
C LEU A 37 13.86 -9.91 -19.68
N THR A 38 14.67 -8.90 -19.95
CA THR A 38 14.20 -7.51 -20.11
C THR A 38 13.93 -7.21 -21.58
N ARG A 39 12.93 -6.34 -21.84
CA ARG A 39 12.59 -5.86 -23.19
C ARG A 39 13.35 -4.58 -23.59
N ILE A 40 13.92 -3.91 -22.60
CA ILE A 40 14.70 -2.67 -22.70
C ILE A 40 16.07 -2.94 -22.07
N ASP A 41 17.12 -2.36 -22.65
CA ASP A 41 18.54 -2.58 -22.34
C ASP A 41 18.98 -2.00 -20.97
N ASP A 42 18.18 -2.23 -19.93
CA ASP A 42 18.57 -1.99 -18.54
C ASP A 42 19.59 -3.06 -18.15
N ASN A 43 20.83 -2.64 -17.94
CA ASN A 43 21.97 -3.41 -17.45
C ASN A 43 21.59 -4.65 -16.61
N ASN A 44 21.36 -5.77 -17.31
CA ASN A 44 21.34 -7.14 -16.83
C ASN A 44 20.98 -7.29 -15.34
N LEU A 45 19.70 -7.17 -14.99
CA LEU A 45 19.15 -7.60 -13.70
C LEU A 45 19.48 -9.09 -13.47
N GLY A 46 20.66 -9.34 -12.91
CA GLY A 46 21.19 -10.67 -12.65
C GLY A 46 21.76 -11.43 -13.86
N ALA A 47 22.32 -10.77 -14.88
CA ALA A 47 23.15 -11.36 -15.97
C ALA A 47 22.94 -12.87 -16.26
N GLY A 48 21.76 -13.26 -16.77
CA GLY A 48 21.45 -14.65 -17.15
C GLY A 48 20.87 -15.56 -16.06
N GLY A 49 20.79 -15.07 -14.83
CA GLY A 49 20.18 -15.73 -13.66
C GLY A 49 21.10 -15.78 -12.43
N PHE A 50 20.53 -15.89 -11.24
CA PHE A 50 21.25 -16.05 -9.98
C PHE A 50 20.67 -17.19 -9.14
N GLN A 51 21.50 -17.75 -8.26
CA GLN A 51 21.11 -18.80 -7.32
C GLN A 51 20.48 -18.18 -6.07
N LEU A 52 19.34 -18.72 -5.63
CA LEU A 52 18.71 -18.40 -4.36
C LEU A 52 18.56 -19.69 -3.54
N ASN A 53 19.08 -19.68 -2.31
CA ASN A 53 18.95 -20.82 -1.40
C ASN A 53 17.58 -20.78 -0.69
N PRO A 54 17.06 -21.92 -0.19
CA PRO A 54 15.82 -21.95 0.57
C PRO A 54 15.78 -20.91 1.69
N GLY A 55 14.70 -20.13 1.74
CA GLY A 55 14.50 -19.05 2.72
C GLY A 55 15.38 -17.80 2.51
N ALA A 56 16.21 -17.76 1.46
CA ALA A 56 16.97 -16.57 1.12
C ALA A 56 16.11 -15.58 0.32
N SER A 57 16.46 -14.31 0.42
CA SER A 57 15.89 -13.25 -0.40
C SER A 57 16.97 -12.41 -1.04
N VAL A 58 16.70 -11.90 -2.24
CA VAL A 58 17.55 -10.93 -2.93
C VAL A 58 16.71 -9.75 -3.36
N GLN A 59 17.30 -8.56 -3.33
CA GLN A 59 16.72 -7.34 -3.89
C GLN A 59 17.37 -7.05 -5.24
N LEU A 60 16.56 -6.88 -6.27
CA LEU A 60 16.96 -6.44 -7.61
C LEU A 60 16.47 -5.02 -7.82
N THR A 61 17.17 -4.21 -8.62
CA THR A 61 16.85 -2.79 -8.80
C THR A 61 16.88 -2.43 -10.28
N ALA A 62 15.74 -1.98 -10.82
CA ALA A 62 15.54 -1.66 -12.23
C ALA A 62 15.11 -0.21 -12.43
N SER A 63 15.24 0.30 -13.66
CA SER A 63 14.80 1.65 -14.00
C SER A 63 13.29 1.81 -13.84
N SER A 64 12.81 3.07 -13.80
CA SER A 64 11.39 3.37 -13.82
C SER A 64 10.68 2.80 -15.05
N GLU A 65 11.35 2.65 -16.18
CA GLU A 65 10.70 2.24 -17.44
C GLU A 65 10.79 0.73 -17.70
N TRP A 66 11.20 -0.03 -16.69
CA TRP A 66 11.46 -1.46 -16.86
C TRP A 66 10.20 -2.23 -17.29
N SER A 67 10.38 -3.03 -18.35
CA SER A 67 9.42 -4.04 -18.77
C SER A 67 10.16 -5.34 -19.09
N GLY A 68 9.60 -6.47 -18.65
CA GLY A 68 10.29 -7.73 -18.80
C GLY A 68 9.55 -8.91 -18.18
N HIS A 69 10.19 -10.07 -18.29
CA HIS A 69 9.75 -11.32 -17.72
C HIS A 69 10.66 -11.71 -16.57
N VAL A 70 10.09 -12.31 -15.53
CA VAL A 70 10.86 -13.03 -14.52
C VAL A 70 10.57 -14.51 -14.63
N TRP A 71 11.59 -15.34 -14.38
CA TRP A 71 11.48 -16.79 -14.41
C TRP A 71 12.21 -17.41 -13.23
N ALA A 72 11.78 -18.61 -12.84
CA ALA A 72 12.45 -19.41 -11.83
C ALA A 72 12.48 -20.89 -12.22
N ARG A 73 13.55 -21.58 -11.82
CA ARG A 73 13.86 -23.00 -12.07
C ARG A 73 14.47 -23.63 -10.82
N THR A 74 14.49 -24.95 -10.71
CA THR A 74 15.18 -25.68 -9.64
C THR A 74 16.10 -26.74 -10.26
N GLY A 75 16.97 -27.37 -9.45
CA GLY A 75 17.76 -28.52 -9.89
C GLY A 75 18.79 -28.24 -10.99
N CYS A 76 19.27 -27.01 -11.11
CA CYS A 76 20.25 -26.63 -12.13
C CYS A 76 21.66 -27.13 -11.84
N LYS A 77 22.34 -27.64 -12.87
CA LYS A 77 23.77 -27.97 -12.86
C LYS A 77 24.46 -27.21 -13.98
N PHE A 78 25.49 -26.44 -13.63
CA PHE A 78 26.27 -25.64 -14.58
C PHE A 78 27.67 -26.24 -14.74
N ASP A 79 28.20 -26.19 -15.96
CA ASP A 79 29.60 -26.45 -16.23
C ASP A 79 30.47 -25.23 -15.89
N SER A 80 31.79 -25.38 -16.02
CA SER A 80 32.76 -24.33 -15.72
C SER A 80 32.70 -23.11 -16.66
N SER A 81 31.92 -23.18 -17.74
CA SER A 81 31.68 -22.08 -18.68
C SER A 81 30.35 -21.36 -18.44
N GLY A 82 29.60 -21.76 -17.40
CA GLY A 82 28.30 -21.17 -17.07
C GLY A 82 27.14 -21.72 -17.90
N HIS A 83 27.38 -22.73 -18.75
CA HIS A 83 26.29 -23.43 -19.44
C HIS A 83 25.75 -24.52 -18.52
N GLY A 84 24.44 -24.49 -18.26
CA GLY A 84 23.84 -25.44 -17.35
C GLY A 84 22.55 -26.05 -17.87
N ASN A 85 22.31 -27.27 -17.42
CA ASN A 85 21.05 -27.95 -17.61
C ASN A 85 20.27 -27.87 -16.29
N CYS A 86 19.08 -27.27 -16.36
CA CYS A 86 18.13 -27.28 -15.26
C CYS A 86 17.16 -28.44 -15.42
N VAL A 87 16.79 -29.06 -14.30
CA VAL A 87 15.61 -29.91 -14.28
C VAL A 87 14.42 -28.95 -14.36
N THR A 88 13.94 -28.72 -15.57
CA THR A 88 12.60 -28.19 -15.74
C THR A 88 11.65 -29.28 -15.29
N GLY A 89 10.91 -29.00 -14.21
CA GLY A 89 9.88 -29.86 -13.65
C GLY A 89 10.09 -30.27 -12.21
N ASP A 90 9.15 -29.81 -11.39
CA ASP A 90 8.89 -30.07 -9.98
C ASP A 90 10.10 -30.19 -9.04
N CYS A 91 9.79 -30.34 -7.76
CA CYS A 91 10.55 -31.23 -6.90
C CYS A 91 10.54 -32.68 -7.45
N GLY A 92 11.00 -32.88 -8.71
CA GLY A 92 10.98 -34.13 -9.46
C GLY A 92 10.08 -34.12 -10.72
N GLY A 93 10.65 -33.77 -11.87
CA GLY A 93 10.22 -34.21 -13.20
C GLY A 93 9.28 -33.28 -13.98
N ASP A 94 9.73 -32.93 -15.19
CA ASP A 94 8.99 -32.45 -16.38
C ASP A 94 9.02 -30.97 -16.87
N SER A 95 9.24 -30.81 -18.18
CA SER A 95 9.98 -29.71 -18.82
C SER A 95 9.32 -28.32 -18.99
N SER A 96 8.87 -27.65 -17.92
CA SER A 96 8.25 -26.31 -18.02
C SER A 96 8.89 -25.17 -17.17
N VAL A 97 8.65 -23.91 -17.58
CA VAL A 97 9.11 -22.65 -16.95
C VAL A 97 7.89 -21.85 -16.48
N ALA A 98 7.87 -21.35 -15.25
CA ALA A 98 6.88 -20.37 -14.79
C ALA A 98 7.36 -18.95 -15.11
N MET A 99 6.49 -18.13 -15.71
CA MET A 99 6.82 -16.79 -16.19
C MET A 99 5.77 -15.77 -15.73
N ALA A 100 6.21 -14.66 -15.16
CA ALA A 100 5.35 -13.49 -14.92
C ALA A 100 5.81 -12.34 -15.81
N GLU A 101 4.87 -11.70 -16.50
CA GLU A 101 5.12 -10.54 -17.35
C GLU A 101 4.76 -9.26 -16.59
N PHE A 102 5.66 -8.27 -16.66
CA PHE A 102 5.52 -6.99 -15.99
C PHE A 102 5.57 -5.86 -17.02
N THR A 103 4.58 -4.98 -16.97
CA THR A 103 4.56 -3.74 -17.75
C THR A 103 4.34 -2.56 -16.80
N HIS A 104 5.31 -1.65 -16.75
CA HIS A 104 5.17 -0.37 -16.06
C HIS A 104 4.54 0.70 -16.98
N GLY A 105 3.59 1.48 -16.45
CA GLY A 105 2.85 2.52 -17.17
C GLY A 105 1.93 3.33 -16.24
N GLU A 106 0.97 4.12 -16.78
CA GLU A 106 0.00 4.91 -15.97
C GLU A 106 -0.84 4.06 -15.00
N LYS A 107 -0.90 2.75 -15.24
CA LYS A 107 -1.42 1.74 -14.31
C LYS A 107 -0.44 0.59 -14.30
N ASP A 108 0.14 0.29 -13.15
CA ASP A 108 0.93 -0.91 -12.99
C ASP A 108 0.03 -2.14 -13.18
N SER A 109 0.39 -3.00 -14.12
CA SER A 109 -0.34 -4.25 -14.39
C SER A 109 0.65 -5.40 -14.43
N TYR A 110 0.25 -6.53 -13.85
CA TYR A 110 0.99 -7.78 -13.91
C TYR A 110 0.04 -8.86 -14.42
N ASP A 111 0.53 -9.70 -15.33
CA ASP A 111 -0.15 -10.90 -15.79
C ASP A 111 0.68 -12.11 -15.35
N VAL A 112 0.12 -12.91 -14.44
CA VAL A 112 0.73 -14.19 -14.06
C VAL A 112 0.17 -15.24 -15.00
N ARG A 113 0.91 -15.53 -16.07
CA ARG A 113 0.58 -16.67 -16.94
C ARG A 113 1.19 -17.93 -16.35
N LEU A 114 0.34 -18.72 -15.70
CA LEU A 114 0.65 -20.14 -15.51
C LEU A 114 0.66 -20.77 -16.91
N VAL A 115 1.81 -21.22 -17.35
CA VAL A 115 1.89 -22.04 -18.56
C VAL A 115 1.38 -23.42 -18.17
N ASP A 116 0.38 -23.95 -18.88
CA ASP A 116 -0.20 -25.26 -18.56
C ASP A 116 0.91 -26.33 -18.42
N GLY A 117 0.93 -27.01 -17.27
CA GLY A 117 1.96 -28.01 -16.93
C GLY A 117 3.09 -27.53 -15.99
N THR A 118 2.94 -26.41 -15.28
CA THR A 118 3.93 -25.91 -14.29
C THR A 118 3.59 -26.26 -12.83
N ASN A 119 4.59 -26.69 -12.04
CA ASN A 119 4.47 -26.90 -10.58
C ASN A 119 5.10 -25.78 -9.72
N VAL A 120 5.74 -24.77 -10.34
CA VAL A 120 6.20 -23.55 -9.64
C VAL A 120 5.12 -22.49 -9.74
N LYS A 121 4.40 -22.29 -8.64
CA LYS A 121 3.47 -21.18 -8.50
C LYS A 121 4.27 -19.92 -8.18
N VAL A 122 4.30 -18.98 -9.13
CA VAL A 122 4.88 -17.63 -9.00
C VAL A 122 3.81 -16.67 -8.52
N GLY A 123 3.96 -16.14 -7.31
CA GLY A 123 3.05 -15.15 -6.75
C GLY A 123 3.65 -13.76 -6.88
N VAL A 124 2.94 -12.83 -7.51
CA VAL A 124 3.31 -11.42 -7.48
C VAL A 124 2.53 -10.76 -6.35
N LYS A 125 3.23 -10.21 -5.36
CA LYS A 125 2.64 -9.29 -4.39
C LYS A 125 3.03 -7.88 -4.83
N PRO A 126 2.09 -7.09 -5.40
CA PRO A 126 2.32 -5.67 -5.55
C PRO A 126 2.45 -5.09 -4.14
N GLN A 127 3.67 -4.74 -3.75
CA GLN A 127 3.82 -3.57 -2.90
C GLN A 127 3.73 -2.39 -3.86
N GLY A 128 2.50 -2.14 -4.32
CA GLY A 128 2.19 -0.81 -4.82
C GLY A 128 2.62 0.20 -3.77
N ASP A 129 2.81 1.44 -4.18
CA ASP A 129 3.06 2.63 -3.37
C ASP A 129 2.04 2.87 -2.22
N ASN A 130 1.27 1.88 -1.78
CA ASN A 130 0.35 1.94 -0.66
C ASN A 130 1.14 1.85 0.64
N ASN A 131 1.60 2.99 1.13
CA ASN A 131 2.25 3.11 2.42
C ASN A 131 1.31 2.65 3.56
N TYR A 132 0.03 3.05 3.57
CA TYR A 132 -0.93 2.59 4.60
C TYR A 132 -2.18 2.00 3.95
N LEU A 133 -2.51 0.74 4.26
CA LEU A 133 -3.62 0.02 3.61
C LEU A 133 -4.65 -0.44 4.65
N ILE A 134 -5.90 -0.11 4.40
CA ILE A 134 -7.06 -0.59 5.15
C ILE A 134 -7.79 -1.57 4.26
N THR A 135 -7.78 -2.85 4.63
CA THR A 135 -8.64 -3.85 3.98
C THR A 135 -9.94 -3.93 4.75
N PHE A 136 -11.06 -3.88 4.04
CA PHE A 136 -12.39 -3.88 4.62
C PHE A 136 -13.15 -5.11 4.14
N TYR A 137 -13.67 -5.89 5.08
CA TYR A 137 -14.54 -7.02 4.83
C TYR A 137 -15.97 -6.58 5.18
N PRO A 138 -16.83 -6.30 4.17
CA PRO A 138 -18.23 -6.00 4.45
C PRO A 138 -18.88 -7.24 5.09
N ALA A 139 -19.87 -7.01 5.95
CA ALA A 139 -20.68 -8.11 6.48
C ALA A 139 -21.43 -8.78 5.31
N THR A 140 -20.96 -9.94 4.85
CA THR A 140 -21.58 -10.63 3.70
C THR A 140 -22.92 -11.22 4.11
N GLY A 141 -24.02 -10.64 3.62
CA GLY A 141 -25.38 -11.14 3.78
C GLY A 141 -25.86 -11.11 5.23
N HIS A 142 -27.18 -10.95 5.40
CA HIS A 142 -27.84 -11.03 6.70
C HIS A 142 -27.87 -12.47 7.26
N ILE A 143 -26.72 -13.13 7.34
CA ILE A 143 -26.56 -14.33 8.16
C ILE A 143 -26.38 -13.83 9.59
N ALA A 144 -27.25 -14.29 10.49
CA ALA A 144 -27.14 -14.00 11.92
C ALA A 144 -25.72 -14.35 12.41
N GLY A 145 -24.93 -13.33 12.80
CA GLY A 145 -23.55 -13.49 13.27
C GLY A 145 -22.45 -12.97 12.33
N SER A 146 -22.76 -12.46 11.13
CA SER A 146 -21.76 -11.82 10.25
C SER A 146 -21.47 -10.38 10.71
N SER A 147 -20.22 -10.08 11.06
CA SER A 147 -19.76 -8.74 11.45
C SER A 147 -18.80 -8.15 10.42
N THR A 148 -18.97 -6.87 10.12
CA THR A 148 -18.00 -6.10 9.36
C THR A 148 -16.62 -6.12 10.06
N GLU A 149 -15.55 -6.28 9.30
CA GLU A 149 -14.18 -6.31 9.82
C GLU A 149 -13.27 -5.36 9.04
N PHE A 150 -12.49 -4.56 9.76
CA PHE A 150 -11.38 -3.80 9.19
C PHE A 150 -10.06 -4.48 9.53
N THR A 151 -9.21 -4.69 8.55
CA THR A 151 -7.79 -5.01 8.75
C THR A 151 -6.96 -3.78 8.37
N LEU A 152 -6.35 -3.15 9.38
CA LEU A 152 -5.43 -2.04 9.19
C LEU A 152 -4.03 -2.60 9.05
N GLN A 153 -3.38 -2.38 7.91
CA GLN A 153 -2.03 -2.84 7.62
C GLN A 153 -1.11 -1.65 7.35
N ASN A 154 0.00 -1.60 8.08
CA ASN A 154 1.04 -0.63 7.81
C ASN A 154 2.05 -1.22 6.83
N ASN A 155 1.99 -0.77 5.58
CA ASN A 155 2.97 -1.11 4.54
C ASN A 155 4.04 -0.02 4.40
N CYS A 156 4.06 0.99 5.28
CA CYS A 156 5.05 2.06 5.27
C CYS A 156 6.38 1.47 5.72
N PRO A 157 7.51 2.00 5.24
CA PRO A 157 8.83 1.65 5.77
C PRO A 157 9.07 2.20 7.19
N TYR A 158 8.10 2.91 7.77
CA TYR A 158 8.17 3.53 9.09
C TYR A 158 6.94 3.20 9.94
N THR A 159 7.06 3.39 11.25
CA THR A 159 5.92 3.20 12.18
C THR A 159 4.90 4.32 11.97
N VAL A 160 3.61 3.94 11.94
CA VAL A 160 2.50 4.88 12.02
C VAL A 160 1.71 4.66 13.30
N TRP A 161 0.98 5.68 13.74
CA TRP A 161 0.06 5.56 14.87
C TRP A 161 -1.34 5.89 14.38
N PRO A 162 -2.17 4.87 14.05
CA PRO A 162 -3.53 5.13 13.65
C PRO A 162 -4.28 5.93 14.71
N GLY A 163 -5.05 6.92 14.28
CA GLY A 163 -6.06 7.62 15.07
C GLY A 163 -7.44 7.24 14.55
N ILE A 164 -8.41 7.10 15.46
CA ILE A 164 -9.78 6.68 15.13
C ILE A 164 -10.74 7.61 15.83
N LEU A 165 -11.62 8.24 15.05
CA LEU A 165 -12.73 9.05 15.54
C LEU A 165 -14.04 8.41 15.10
N SER A 166 -14.90 8.11 16.07
CA SER A 166 -16.26 7.62 15.83
C SER A 166 -17.11 7.81 17.07
N GLY A 167 -18.44 7.73 16.92
CA GLY A 167 -19.36 7.71 18.06
C GLY A 167 -19.21 6.45 18.93
N ASN A 168 -18.79 5.33 18.32
CA ASN A 168 -18.46 4.08 19.01
C ASN A 168 -16.97 3.79 18.82
N ILE A 169 -16.15 4.30 19.75
CA ILE A 169 -14.69 4.30 19.66
C ILE A 169 -14.13 2.87 19.53
N LEU A 170 -13.31 2.65 18.51
CA LEU A 170 -12.53 1.43 18.31
C LEU A 170 -11.11 1.61 18.85
N SER A 171 -10.55 0.57 19.47
CA SER A 171 -9.17 0.55 20.00
C SER A 171 -8.78 1.79 20.81
N ASP A 172 -9.69 2.26 21.65
CA ASP A 172 -9.55 3.49 22.46
C ASP A 172 -9.18 4.75 21.66
N GLY A 173 -9.41 4.76 20.34
CA GLY A 173 -9.17 5.89 19.46
C GLY A 173 -7.75 5.98 18.91
N GLY A 174 -6.84 5.06 19.25
CA GLY A 174 -5.52 5.05 18.63
C GLY A 174 -4.51 4.08 19.25
N PHE A 175 -3.57 3.65 18.42
CA PHE A 175 -2.52 2.68 18.79
C PHE A 175 -1.27 2.85 17.92
N ARG A 176 -0.20 2.12 18.27
CA ARG A 176 1.04 2.06 17.49
C ARG A 176 0.97 0.91 16.50
N LEU A 177 1.37 1.12 15.25
CA LEU A 177 1.42 0.09 14.22
C LEU A 177 2.79 0.10 13.51
N SER A 178 3.63 -0.89 13.82
CA SER A 178 4.97 -1.06 13.23
C SER A 178 4.90 -1.31 11.71
N PRO A 179 6.00 -1.08 10.96
CA PRO A 179 6.11 -1.53 9.58
C PRO A 179 5.73 -3.01 9.43
N ASN A 180 5.00 -3.33 8.37
CA ASN A 180 4.47 -4.64 8.01
C ASN A 180 3.50 -5.28 9.01
N ALA A 181 3.17 -4.60 10.11
CA ALA A 181 2.20 -5.09 11.08
C ALA A 181 0.76 -4.83 10.62
N SER A 182 -0.15 -5.67 11.08
CA SER A 182 -1.58 -5.51 10.87
C SER A 182 -2.37 -5.65 12.18
N VAL A 183 -3.51 -4.97 12.27
CA VAL A 183 -4.47 -5.08 13.37
C VAL A 183 -5.87 -5.24 12.79
N GLN A 184 -6.64 -6.17 13.34
CA GLN A 184 -8.06 -6.33 13.03
C GLN A 184 -8.90 -5.50 13.99
N LEU A 185 -9.93 -4.84 13.45
CA LEU A 185 -10.93 -4.09 14.19
C LEU A 185 -12.31 -4.56 13.77
N THR A 186 -13.19 -4.78 14.74
CA THR A 186 -14.58 -5.17 14.49
C THR A 186 -15.49 -4.00 14.86
N PRO A 187 -15.85 -3.13 13.91
CA PRO A 187 -16.85 -2.09 14.15
C PRO A 187 -18.20 -2.71 14.54
N PRO A 188 -18.98 -2.06 15.43
CA PRO A 188 -20.37 -2.44 15.65
C PRO A 188 -21.21 -2.22 14.39
N SER A 189 -22.42 -2.80 14.37
CA SER A 189 -23.39 -2.50 13.32
C SER A 189 -23.70 -1.00 13.28
N ARG A 190 -23.92 -0.47 12.08
CA ARG A 190 -24.20 0.94 11.83
C ARG A 190 -23.09 1.91 12.29
N TRP A 191 -21.83 1.46 12.27
CA TRP A 191 -20.69 2.27 12.66
C TRP A 191 -20.39 3.37 11.62
N SER A 192 -20.10 4.57 12.09
CA SER A 192 -19.56 5.64 11.25
C SER A 192 -18.40 6.31 11.96
N GLY A 193 -17.36 6.60 11.19
CA GLY A 193 -16.14 7.18 11.71
C GLY A 193 -15.08 7.40 10.64
N ARG A 194 -13.96 7.94 11.10
CA ARG A 194 -12.78 8.20 10.29
C ARG A 194 -11.53 7.65 10.95
N ILE A 195 -10.62 7.15 10.12
CA ILE A 195 -9.33 6.60 10.49
C ILE A 195 -8.25 7.39 9.75
N TRP A 196 -7.18 7.77 10.45
CA TRP A 196 -6.03 8.43 9.84
C TRP A 196 -4.72 7.88 10.41
N ALA A 197 -3.61 8.11 9.71
CA ALA A 197 -2.29 7.73 10.18
C ALA A 197 -1.53 8.94 10.74
N ARG A 198 -0.91 8.79 11.91
CA ARG A 198 0.01 9.79 12.49
C ARG A 198 1.45 9.37 12.28
N THR A 199 2.34 10.34 12.07
CA THR A 199 3.77 10.08 11.82
C THR A 199 4.66 10.87 12.77
N GLY A 200 5.91 10.40 12.96
CA GLY A 200 6.90 11.07 13.80
C GLY A 200 6.48 11.20 15.27
N CYS A 201 5.73 10.23 15.80
CA CYS A 201 5.20 10.30 17.15
C CYS A 201 6.22 9.85 18.20
N ASN A 202 6.25 10.55 19.33
CA ASN A 202 6.96 10.14 20.52
C ASN A 202 6.00 10.23 21.73
N PHE A 203 5.68 9.07 22.32
CA PHE A 203 4.78 8.96 23.48
C PHE A 203 5.53 8.35 24.66
N SER A 204 5.25 8.86 25.86
CA SER A 204 5.66 8.27 27.12
C SER A 204 4.93 6.95 27.40
N SER A 205 5.35 6.24 28.46
CA SER A 205 4.64 5.06 28.96
C SER A 205 3.20 5.35 29.40
N SER A 206 2.88 6.59 29.77
CA SER A 206 1.52 7.04 30.09
C SER A 206 0.70 7.42 28.84
N GLY A 207 1.27 7.30 27.64
CA GLY A 207 0.60 7.61 26.37
C GLY A 207 0.50 9.09 26.06
N GLN A 208 1.24 9.96 26.77
CA GLN A 208 1.32 11.41 26.49
C GLN A 208 2.52 11.71 25.59
N GLY A 209 2.39 12.65 24.67
CA GLY A 209 3.43 12.89 23.68
C GLY A 209 3.03 13.86 22.59
N LYS A 210 3.65 13.73 21.42
CA LYS A 210 3.32 14.52 20.23
C LYS A 210 3.67 13.77 18.96
N CYS A 211 2.88 13.99 17.92
CA CYS A 211 3.18 13.57 16.54
C CYS A 211 3.58 14.76 15.66
N ALA A 212 4.38 14.49 14.63
CA ALA A 212 4.76 15.48 13.63
C ALA A 212 3.58 15.81 12.70
N THR A 213 2.76 14.81 12.36
CA THR A 213 1.53 14.98 11.57
C THR A 213 0.36 14.22 12.21
N GLY A 214 -0.85 14.76 12.05
CA GLY A 214 -2.11 14.14 12.50
C GLY A 214 -2.29 13.98 14.01
N ASP A 215 -1.51 14.70 14.82
CA ASP A 215 -1.63 14.68 16.27
C ASP A 215 -3.08 14.95 16.72
N CYS A 216 -3.52 14.35 17.82
CA CYS A 216 -4.90 14.44 18.30
C CYS A 216 -4.99 14.93 19.75
N GLY A 217 -4.14 15.89 20.11
CA GLY A 217 -4.11 16.48 21.46
C GLY A 217 -3.00 15.94 22.35
N GLY A 218 -1.90 15.46 21.76
CA GLY A 218 -0.72 14.98 22.47
C GLY A 218 -0.92 13.67 23.22
N VAL A 219 -1.83 12.82 22.74
CA VAL A 219 -2.18 11.54 23.35
C VAL A 219 -2.16 10.40 22.34
N LEU A 220 -1.74 9.20 22.78
CA LEU A 220 -1.73 8.00 21.96
C LEU A 220 -3.16 7.57 21.59
N LYS A 221 -4.06 7.59 22.56
CA LYS A 221 -5.48 7.25 22.45
C LYS A 221 -6.26 8.54 22.24
N CYS A 222 -6.74 8.79 21.02
CA CYS A 222 -7.22 10.13 20.63
C CYS A 222 -8.46 10.63 21.38
N ALA A 223 -9.06 9.86 22.30
CA ALA A 223 -10.12 10.34 23.21
C ALA A 223 -11.28 11.06 22.48
N ALA A 224 -11.67 10.58 21.30
CA ALA A 224 -12.65 11.19 20.39
C ALA A 224 -12.28 12.60 19.85
N ALA A 225 -11.01 13.00 19.90
CA ALA A 225 -10.47 14.11 19.13
C ALA A 225 -10.13 13.66 17.70
N GLY A 226 -10.35 14.55 16.72
CA GLY A 226 -9.85 14.38 15.36
C GLY A 226 -8.35 14.66 15.28
N GLY A 227 -7.71 14.16 14.22
CA GLY A 227 -6.34 14.53 13.88
C GLY A 227 -6.27 16.00 13.47
N VAL A 228 -5.23 16.70 13.90
CA VAL A 228 -4.93 18.07 13.46
C VAL A 228 -4.44 18.02 12.01
N PRO A 229 -5.13 18.71 11.07
CA PRO A 229 -4.71 18.78 9.68
C PRO A 229 -3.27 19.34 9.50
N PRO A 230 -2.55 18.96 8.43
CA PRO A 230 -3.00 18.10 7.34
C PRO A 230 -3.04 16.60 7.66
N VAL A 231 -4.13 15.93 7.30
CA VAL A 231 -4.33 14.48 7.46
C VAL A 231 -5.10 13.87 6.30
N THR A 232 -4.58 12.77 5.76
CA THR A 232 -5.36 11.88 4.88
C THR A 232 -6.38 11.13 5.73
N LEU A 233 -7.66 11.18 5.39
CA LEU A 233 -8.72 10.49 6.11
C LEU A 233 -9.24 9.29 5.31
N ALA A 234 -9.43 8.16 5.98
CA ALA A 234 -10.28 7.07 5.51
C ALA A 234 -11.62 7.15 6.25
N GLU A 235 -12.68 7.45 5.54
CA GLU A 235 -14.01 7.71 6.10
C GLU A 235 -14.94 6.53 5.79
N PHE A 236 -15.80 6.18 6.75
CA PHE A 236 -16.73 5.06 6.64
C PHE A 236 -18.10 5.41 7.22
N ALA A 237 -19.13 4.94 6.55
CA ALA A 237 -20.50 4.84 7.05
C ALA A 237 -21.01 3.43 6.75
N ILE A 238 -20.93 2.57 7.76
CA ILE A 238 -21.39 1.17 7.71
C ILE A 238 -22.89 1.16 8.00
N GLY A 239 -23.66 0.36 7.26
CA GLY A 239 -25.11 0.37 7.36
C GLY A 239 -25.78 -0.76 6.60
N ASP A 240 -26.99 -0.52 6.10
CA ASP A 240 -27.64 -1.45 5.16
C ASP A 240 -26.93 -1.43 3.79
N THR A 241 -26.28 -0.31 3.48
CA THR A 241 -25.32 -0.16 2.39
C THR A 241 -24.13 0.57 2.96
N ASP A 242 -22.94 0.02 2.73
CA ASP A 242 -21.69 0.58 3.24
C ASP A 242 -21.16 1.64 2.27
N PHE A 243 -20.80 2.80 2.82
CA PHE A 243 -20.10 3.87 2.12
C PHE A 243 -18.73 4.07 2.72
N TYR A 244 -17.75 4.34 1.87
CA TYR A 244 -16.39 4.65 2.29
C TYR A 244 -15.70 5.50 1.24
N ASP A 245 -14.75 6.31 1.68
CA ASP A 245 -13.90 7.11 0.81
C ASP A 245 -12.57 7.43 1.48
N VAL A 246 -11.61 7.84 0.65
CA VAL A 246 -10.38 8.48 1.12
C VAL A 246 -10.50 9.95 0.81
N SER A 247 -10.52 10.77 1.86
CA SER A 247 -10.73 12.20 1.79
C SER A 247 -9.43 12.95 2.05
N LEU A 248 -9.18 13.94 1.20
CA LEU A 248 -8.07 14.87 1.31
C LEU A 248 -8.55 16.31 1.58
N VAL A 249 -9.80 16.47 2.03
CA VAL A 249 -10.37 17.77 2.41
C VAL A 249 -9.52 18.41 3.51
N ASP A 250 -9.08 17.59 4.47
CA ASP A 250 -8.20 17.99 5.58
C ASP A 250 -6.71 17.89 5.18
N GLY A 251 -6.37 17.85 3.89
CA GLY A 251 -5.00 17.74 3.40
C GLY A 251 -4.51 16.29 3.28
N TYR A 252 -3.20 16.12 3.24
CA TYR A 252 -2.54 14.84 3.01
C TYR A 252 -1.28 14.74 3.86
N ASN A 253 -1.01 13.58 4.45
CA ASN A 253 0.24 13.32 5.15
C ASN A 253 0.82 11.93 4.82
N VAL A 254 -0.03 10.92 4.79
CA VAL A 254 0.32 9.53 4.47
C VAL A 254 -0.60 9.04 3.36
N LYS A 255 -0.05 8.28 2.41
CA LYS A 255 -0.87 7.59 1.41
C LYS A 255 -1.72 6.51 2.07
N ILE A 256 -3.04 6.68 2.03
CA ILE A 256 -4.01 5.72 2.55
C ILE A 256 -4.80 5.12 1.38
N GLY A 257 -5.00 3.80 1.45
CA GLY A 257 -5.90 3.05 0.58
C GLY A 257 -6.93 2.27 1.38
N ILE A 258 -8.16 2.21 0.87
CA ILE A 258 -9.25 1.35 1.32
C ILE A 258 -9.51 0.32 0.23
N LYS A 259 -9.24 -0.95 0.54
CA LYS A 259 -9.53 -2.09 -0.32
C LYS A 259 -10.70 -2.87 0.27
N PRO A 260 -11.91 -2.75 -0.29
CA PRO A 260 -13.03 -3.61 0.10
C PRO A 260 -12.83 -5.03 -0.43
N GLN A 261 -13.49 -5.99 0.21
CA GLN A 261 -13.61 -7.37 -0.27
C GLN A 261 -15.01 -7.57 -0.85
N GLY A 262 -15.11 -8.18 -2.04
CA GLY A 262 -16.35 -8.25 -2.83
C GLY A 262 -16.32 -7.33 -4.05
N ASP A 263 -17.49 -6.95 -4.56
CA ASP A 263 -17.65 -6.22 -5.83
C ASP A 263 -17.43 -4.69 -5.72
N CYS A 264 -16.96 -4.21 -4.57
CA CYS A 264 -16.76 -2.80 -4.29
C CYS A 264 -15.40 -2.29 -4.83
N LYS A 265 -15.31 -0.98 -5.13
CA LYS A 265 -14.12 -0.38 -5.75
C LYS A 265 -13.09 0.06 -4.73
N TYR A 266 -11.80 -0.05 -5.06
CA TYR A 266 -10.74 0.57 -4.27
C TYR A 266 -10.93 2.09 -4.16
N ALA A 267 -10.67 2.66 -2.98
CA ALA A 267 -10.62 4.10 -2.75
C ALA A 267 -9.26 4.46 -2.14
N GLY A 268 -8.57 5.45 -2.69
CA GLY A 268 -7.26 5.86 -2.18
C GLY A 268 -6.49 6.67 -3.20
N CYS A 269 -5.41 7.30 -2.74
CA CYS A 269 -4.47 7.96 -3.64
C CYS A 269 -3.74 6.91 -4.47
N SER A 270 -3.35 7.28 -5.68
CA SER A 270 -2.50 6.47 -6.57
C SER A 270 -1.02 6.79 -6.41
N SER A 271 -0.67 7.96 -5.89
CA SER A 271 0.69 8.51 -5.80
C SER A 271 0.90 9.27 -4.49
N ASP A 272 2.17 9.51 -4.12
CA ASP A 272 2.50 10.28 -2.92
C ASP A 272 2.38 11.78 -3.17
N LEU A 273 1.30 12.40 -2.67
CA LEU A 273 1.04 13.83 -2.89
C LEU A 273 2.12 14.75 -2.28
N ASN A 274 2.87 14.30 -1.26
CA ASN A 274 3.97 15.09 -0.71
C ASN A 274 5.05 15.42 -1.75
N SER A 275 5.25 14.54 -2.75
CA SER A 275 6.25 14.72 -3.82
C SER A 275 5.91 15.84 -4.81
N ILE A 276 4.62 16.15 -4.97
CA ILE A 276 4.11 17.16 -5.90
C ILE A 276 3.40 18.33 -5.19
N CYS A 277 3.49 18.39 -3.86
CA CYS A 277 2.81 19.40 -3.07
C CYS A 277 3.27 20.82 -3.47
N PRO A 278 2.35 21.75 -3.79
CA PRO A 278 2.69 23.15 -4.06
C PRO A 278 3.41 23.81 -2.88
N ASN A 279 4.35 24.71 -3.14
CA ASN A 279 5.23 25.28 -2.12
C ASN A 279 4.47 25.91 -0.94
N GLU A 280 3.40 26.63 -1.26
CA GLU A 280 2.52 27.32 -0.31
C GLU A 280 1.65 26.38 0.53
N LEU A 281 1.56 25.10 0.17
CA LEU A 281 0.81 24.06 0.88
C LEU A 281 1.71 23.11 1.68
N ARG A 282 3.04 23.17 1.50
CA ARG A 282 3.98 22.23 2.14
C ARG A 282 4.04 22.42 3.66
N VAL A 283 4.06 21.30 4.37
CA VAL A 283 4.51 21.23 5.76
C VAL A 283 5.87 20.56 5.78
N MET A 284 6.86 21.27 6.32
CA MET A 284 8.26 20.84 6.36
C MET A 284 8.62 20.27 7.72
N ASP A 285 9.43 19.22 7.75
CA ASP A 285 10.12 18.79 8.97
C ASP A 285 11.39 19.63 9.24
N PRO A 286 12.04 19.47 10.41
CA PRO A 286 13.30 20.15 10.72
C PRO A 286 14.48 19.81 9.79
N HIS A 287 14.37 18.77 8.96
CA HIS A 287 15.39 18.34 8.00
C HIS A 287 15.07 18.80 6.57
N ASN A 288 14.10 19.71 6.40
CA ASN A 288 13.64 20.23 5.11
C ASN A 288 13.02 19.18 4.18
N ASN A 289 12.40 18.14 4.72
CA ASN A 289 11.56 17.22 3.96
C ASN A 289 10.09 17.66 4.02
N VAL A 290 9.36 17.51 2.91
CA VAL A 290 7.89 17.67 2.91
C VAL A 290 7.28 16.46 3.62
N VAL A 291 6.65 16.68 4.77
CA VAL A 291 6.02 15.61 5.57
C VAL A 291 4.51 15.59 5.47
N ALA A 292 3.91 16.67 4.97
CA ALA A 292 2.50 16.75 4.67
C ALA A 292 2.19 17.89 3.69
N CYS A 293 1.00 17.85 3.11
CA CYS A 293 0.46 18.85 2.20
C CYS A 293 -0.90 19.35 2.71
N LYS A 294 -1.00 20.64 3.03
CA LYS A 294 -2.26 21.28 3.41
C LYS A 294 -3.23 21.28 2.23
N SER A 295 -4.52 21.11 2.49
CA SER A 295 -5.51 21.49 1.50
C SER A 295 -5.55 23.02 1.35
N ALA A 296 -6.17 23.50 0.27
CA ALA A 296 -6.35 24.94 0.09
C ALA A 296 -7.22 25.56 1.20
N CYS A 297 -8.21 24.84 1.73
CA CYS A 297 -9.00 25.30 2.86
C CYS A 297 -8.11 25.51 4.10
N GLU A 298 -7.28 24.52 4.44
CA GLU A 298 -6.36 24.59 5.57
C GLU A 298 -5.27 25.66 5.42
N ALA A 299 -4.87 25.97 4.18
CA ALA A 299 -3.83 26.97 3.92
C ALA A 299 -4.37 28.40 3.90
N PHE A 300 -5.56 28.62 3.33
CA PHE A 300 -6.06 29.96 3.02
C PHE A 300 -7.32 30.36 3.78
N ASN A 301 -8.08 29.39 4.30
CA ASN A 301 -9.31 29.61 5.08
C ASN A 301 -10.31 30.56 4.40
N THR A 302 -10.48 30.44 3.08
CA THR A 302 -11.46 31.22 2.32
C THR A 302 -12.72 30.40 2.06
N THR A 303 -13.85 31.08 1.87
CA THR A 303 -15.15 30.45 1.64
C THR A 303 -15.17 29.58 0.38
N GLU A 304 -14.42 29.99 -0.66
CA GLU A 304 -14.27 29.29 -1.93
C GLU A 304 -13.53 27.96 -1.78
N TYR A 305 -12.47 27.91 -0.96
CA TYR A 305 -11.68 26.70 -0.77
C TYR A 305 -12.28 25.77 0.27
N CYS A 306 -13.01 26.32 1.25
CA CYS A 306 -13.66 25.56 2.30
C CYS A 306 -15.11 25.18 1.98
N CYS A 307 -15.65 25.60 0.84
CA CYS A 307 -17.04 25.41 0.44
C CYS A 307 -18.03 25.82 1.54
N THR A 308 -17.93 27.05 2.03
CA THR A 308 -18.80 27.60 3.07
C THR A 308 -19.49 28.88 2.63
N GLY A 309 -20.53 29.29 3.36
CA GLY A 309 -21.26 30.53 3.07
C GLY A 309 -21.90 30.51 1.68
N ALA A 310 -21.50 31.44 0.81
CA ALA A 310 -22.01 31.50 -0.57
C ALA A 310 -21.56 30.33 -1.46
N PHE A 311 -20.60 29.52 -0.98
CA PHE A 311 -20.02 28.38 -1.67
C PHE A 311 -20.43 27.05 -1.00
N ASP A 312 -21.51 27.01 -0.22
CA ASP A 312 -21.93 25.83 0.56
C ASP A 312 -22.59 24.71 -0.25
N LYS A 313 -22.73 24.90 -1.58
CA LYS A 313 -23.31 23.92 -2.50
C LYS A 313 -22.32 23.45 -3.57
N PRO A 314 -22.45 22.21 -4.07
CA PRO A 314 -21.60 21.70 -5.15
C PRO A 314 -21.58 22.59 -6.39
N GLU A 315 -22.72 23.19 -6.76
CA GLU A 315 -22.82 24.07 -7.94
C GLU A 315 -22.07 25.39 -7.74
N THR A 316 -21.95 25.83 -6.49
CA THR A 316 -21.29 27.08 -6.12
C THR A 316 -19.83 26.88 -5.71
N CYS A 317 -19.39 25.66 -5.37
CA CYS A 317 -18.00 25.33 -5.01
C CYS A 317 -17.33 24.42 -6.05
N PRO A 318 -16.99 24.94 -7.24
CA PRO A 318 -16.39 24.12 -8.29
C PRO A 318 -14.93 23.74 -7.93
N PRO A 319 -14.37 22.71 -8.59
CA PRO A 319 -12.97 22.34 -8.43
C PRO A 319 -12.01 23.51 -8.72
N THR A 320 -10.99 23.66 -7.90
CA THR A 320 -9.94 24.69 -8.00
C THR A 320 -8.65 24.08 -8.54
N ASP A 321 -7.65 24.91 -8.86
CA ASP A 321 -6.34 24.41 -9.28
C ASP A 321 -5.70 23.55 -8.19
N TYR A 322 -5.86 23.94 -6.93
CA TYR A 322 -5.41 23.13 -5.79
C TYR A 322 -6.17 21.79 -5.69
N SER A 323 -7.51 21.80 -5.72
CA SER A 323 -8.25 20.53 -5.57
C SER A 323 -8.03 19.57 -6.75
N ARG A 324 -7.72 20.09 -7.95
CA ARG A 324 -7.30 19.28 -9.10
C ARG A 324 -5.98 18.55 -8.89
N ILE A 325 -5.00 19.16 -8.22
CA ILE A 325 -3.73 18.50 -7.88
C ILE A 325 -3.99 17.30 -6.96
N PHE A 326 -4.82 17.51 -5.92
CA PHE A 326 -5.21 16.46 -4.97
C PHE A 326 -6.02 15.36 -5.64
N LYS A 327 -6.89 15.69 -6.60
CA LYS A 327 -7.70 14.70 -7.33
C LYS A 327 -6.89 13.82 -8.28
N LYS A 328 -5.76 14.33 -8.78
CA LYS A 328 -4.84 13.57 -9.64
C LYS A 328 -3.98 12.59 -8.85
N ALA A 329 -3.83 12.82 -7.54
CA ALA A 329 -2.93 12.05 -6.68
C ALA A 329 -3.45 10.64 -6.39
#